data_AF-A0A939G2N2-F1
#
_entry.id   AF-A0A939G2N2-F1
#
_cell.length_a   1.000
_cell.length_b   1.000
_cell.length_c   1.000
_cell.angle_alpha   90.00
_cell.angle_beta   90.00
_cell.angle_gamma   90.00
#
_symmetry.space_group_name_H-M   'P 1'
#
loop_
_entity.id
_entity.type
_entity.pdbx_description
1 polymer ?
#
loop_
_entity_poly.entity_id
_entity_poly.type
_entity_poly.pdbx_seq_one_letter_code
_entity_poly.pdbx_strand_id
1 'polypeptide(L)'
;MPCKRFSEIDTGEFDLLSIDIEGSEWYVLKYMVSRPNVISVETHGKFYVNPFINEIKAWMLKNNYIIWYKDRSDSVYVKKEFIDITSYEKIALILKNTWLELRRQKRHFRLSKK
;
A
#
# COMPACT_ATOMS: atom_id res chain seq x y z
N MET A 1 -15.92 -19.21 9.30
CA MET A 1 -16.54 -18.61 8.10
C MET A 1 -15.83 -19.15 6.87
N PRO A 2 -16.52 -19.37 5.75
CA PRO A 2 -15.84 -19.76 4.50
C PRO A 2 -15.00 -18.60 3.97
N CYS A 3 -13.76 -18.88 3.57
CA CYS A 3 -12.89 -17.93 2.87
C CYS A 3 -13.05 -18.13 1.36
N LYS A 4 -13.06 -17.02 0.61
CA LYS A 4 -13.10 -17.04 -0.86
C LYS A 4 -11.89 -16.31 -1.42
N ARG A 5 -11.43 -16.74 -2.60
CA ARG A 5 -10.45 -15.98 -3.37
C ARG A 5 -11.10 -14.69 -3.86
N PHE A 6 -10.37 -13.59 -3.87
CA PHE A 6 -10.91 -12.30 -4.30
C PHE A 6 -11.46 -12.35 -5.74
N SER A 7 -10.84 -13.11 -6.64
CA SER A 7 -11.36 -13.33 -8.01
C SER A 7 -12.76 -13.97 -8.09
N GLU A 8 -13.26 -14.59 -7.02
CA GLU A 8 -14.62 -15.16 -6.99
C GLU A 8 -15.70 -14.10 -6.76
N ILE A 9 -15.32 -12.91 -6.30
CA ILE A 9 -16.23 -11.79 -6.00
C ILE A 9 -15.89 -10.54 -6.82
N ASP A 10 -14.69 -10.46 -7.39
CA ASP A 10 -14.25 -9.38 -8.25
C ASP A 10 -14.83 -9.54 -9.66
N THR A 11 -15.82 -8.72 -9.99
CA THR A 11 -16.50 -8.71 -11.29
C THR A 11 -15.76 -7.93 -12.37
N GLY A 12 -14.64 -7.27 -12.06
CA GLY A 12 -13.89 -6.45 -13.02
C GLY A 12 -14.28 -4.96 -13.03
N GLU A 13 -15.29 -4.55 -12.25
CA GLU A 13 -15.98 -3.25 -12.41
C GLU A 13 -15.98 -2.43 -11.10
N PHE A 14 -14.82 -1.92 -10.70
CA PHE A 14 -14.74 -0.89 -9.65
C PHE A 14 -13.55 0.06 -9.84
N ASP A 15 -13.72 1.30 -9.39
CA ASP A 15 -12.74 2.38 -9.57
C ASP A 15 -11.84 2.61 -8.35
N LEU A 16 -12.24 2.09 -7.18
CA LEU A 16 -11.55 2.26 -5.91
C LEU A 16 -11.52 0.94 -5.14
N LEU A 17 -10.34 0.62 -4.59
CA LEU A 17 -10.17 -0.49 -3.66
C LEU A 17 -9.44 -0.02 -2.40
N SER A 18 -9.91 -0.43 -1.24
CA SER A 18 -9.21 -0.27 0.04
C SER A 18 -9.04 -1.64 0.68
N ILE A 19 -7.81 -1.99 1.05
CA ILE A 19 -7.46 -3.31 1.58
C ILE A 19 -6.78 -3.16 2.93
N ASP A 20 -7.44 -3.69 3.97
CA ASP A 20 -6.94 -3.79 5.34
C ASP A 20 -7.45 -5.11 5.93
N ILE A 21 -6.59 -6.13 5.92
CA ILE A 21 -6.91 -7.50 6.32
C ILE A 21 -5.75 -8.15 7.09
N GLU A 22 -5.05 -7.35 7.90
CA GLU A 22 -4.06 -7.79 8.89
C GLU A 22 -2.94 -8.65 8.29
N GLY A 23 -2.35 -8.21 7.16
CA GLY A 23 -1.16 -8.82 6.56
C GLY A 23 -1.41 -9.78 5.40
N SER A 24 -2.66 -9.91 4.97
CA SER A 24 -3.05 -10.75 3.82
C SER A 24 -3.35 -9.95 2.55
N GLU A 25 -3.11 -8.63 2.54
CA GLU A 25 -3.46 -7.69 1.47
C GLU A 25 -2.91 -8.13 0.10
N TRP A 26 -1.71 -8.73 0.11
CA TRP A 26 -1.08 -9.27 -1.08
C TRP A 26 -1.97 -10.29 -1.81
N TYR A 27 -2.71 -11.12 -1.10
CA TYR A 27 -3.55 -12.14 -1.73
C TYR A 27 -4.76 -11.54 -2.44
N VAL A 28 -5.24 -10.38 -1.99
CA VAL A 28 -6.26 -9.62 -2.73
C VAL A 28 -5.68 -9.17 -4.07
N LEU A 29 -4.53 -8.49 -4.07
CA LEU A 29 -3.87 -8.01 -5.29
C LEU A 29 -3.48 -9.15 -6.24
N LYS A 30 -2.92 -10.25 -5.70
CA LYS A 30 -2.48 -11.42 -6.46
C LYS A 30 -3.61 -12.03 -7.28
N TYR A 31 -4.83 -12.04 -6.74
CA TYR A 31 -5.99 -12.64 -7.38
C TYR A 31 -7.00 -11.62 -7.89
N MET A 32 -6.65 -10.33 -7.93
CA MET A 32 -7.52 -9.28 -8.45
C MET A 32 -7.57 -9.32 -9.97
N VAL A 33 -8.79 -9.34 -10.51
CA VAL A 33 -9.10 -9.22 -11.94
C VAL A 33 -9.15 -7.74 -12.31
N SER A 34 -9.87 -6.94 -11.51
CA SER A 34 -10.02 -5.49 -11.70
C SER A 34 -8.68 -4.74 -11.68
N ARG A 35 -8.67 -3.57 -12.34
CA ARG A 35 -7.59 -2.58 -12.24
C ARG A 35 -8.23 -1.24 -11.92
N PRO A 36 -8.63 -0.99 -10.66
CA PRO A 36 -9.24 0.28 -10.25
C PRO A 36 -8.29 1.45 -10.46
N ASN A 37 -8.81 2.67 -10.51
CA ASN A 37 -7.99 3.86 -10.67
C ASN A 37 -7.19 4.17 -9.40
N VAL A 38 -7.73 3.84 -8.22
CA VAL A 38 -7.11 4.09 -6.91
C VAL A 38 -7.12 2.81 -6.06
N ILE A 39 -5.99 2.53 -5.40
CA ILE A 39 -5.86 1.41 -4.45
C ILE A 39 -5.20 1.91 -3.16
N SER A 40 -5.91 1.79 -2.03
CA SER A 40 -5.31 1.90 -0.69
C SER A 40 -4.95 0.53 -0.16
N VAL A 41 -3.73 0.38 0.35
CA VAL A 41 -3.24 -0.88 0.94
C VAL A 41 -2.62 -0.59 2.30
N GLU A 42 -3.10 -1.28 3.34
CA GLU A 42 -2.43 -1.29 4.64
C GLU A 42 -1.05 -1.96 4.47
N THR A 43 0.00 -1.14 4.51
CA THR A 43 1.38 -1.57 4.19
C THR A 43 2.31 -1.45 5.38
N HIS A 44 1.89 -0.71 6.39
CA HIS A 44 2.67 -0.40 7.56
C HIS A 44 1.76 0.02 8.71
N GLY A 45 2.32 0.19 9.90
CA GLY A 45 1.58 0.73 11.03
C GLY A 45 2.41 0.67 12.29
N LYS A 46 2.66 1.79 12.96
CA LYS A 46 3.63 1.87 14.08
C LYS A 46 4.99 1.21 13.73
N PHE A 47 5.18 -0.06 14.09
CA PHE A 47 6.37 -0.88 13.84
C PHE A 47 6.14 -2.03 12.84
N TYR A 48 4.89 -2.26 12.48
CA TYR A 48 4.46 -3.24 11.49
C TYR A 48 4.84 -2.76 10.09
N VAL A 49 5.21 -3.74 9.27
CA VAL A 49 5.41 -3.64 7.83
C VAL A 49 4.76 -4.88 7.25
N ASN A 50 3.97 -4.71 6.21
CA ASN A 50 3.37 -5.83 5.52
C ASN A 50 4.46 -6.83 5.10
N PRO A 51 4.32 -8.13 5.43
CA PRO A 51 5.34 -9.14 5.11
C PRO A 51 5.56 -9.28 3.59
N PHE A 52 4.55 -8.94 2.78
CA PHE A 52 4.59 -9.00 1.32
C PHE A 52 4.80 -7.63 0.68
N ILE A 53 5.41 -6.67 1.39
CA ILE A 53 5.57 -5.30 0.89
C ILE A 53 6.33 -5.22 -0.44
N ASN A 54 7.24 -6.16 -0.71
CA ASN A 54 8.01 -6.17 -1.96
C ASN A 54 7.15 -6.66 -3.13
N GLU A 55 6.34 -7.68 -2.89
CA GLU A 55 5.37 -8.23 -3.85
C GLU A 55 4.29 -7.21 -4.18
N ILE A 56 3.75 -6.52 -3.16
CA ILE A 56 2.80 -5.42 -3.33
C ILE A 56 3.42 -4.33 -4.23
N LYS A 57 4.63 -3.86 -3.92
CA LYS A 57 5.31 -2.84 -4.72
C LYS A 57 5.57 -3.30 -6.16
N ALA A 58 6.04 -4.53 -6.33
CA ALA A 58 6.32 -5.11 -7.64
C ALA A 58 5.03 -5.23 -8.48
N TRP A 59 3.93 -5.63 -7.87
CA TRP A 59 2.63 -5.73 -8.52
C TRP A 59 2.10 -4.35 -8.91
N MET A 60 2.20 -3.35 -8.03
CA MET A 60 1.79 -1.97 -8.35
C MET A 60 2.57 -1.44 -9.56
N LEU A 61 3.89 -1.59 -9.55
CA LEU A 61 4.75 -1.17 -10.66
C LEU A 61 4.39 -1.91 -11.96
N LYS A 62 4.23 -3.24 -11.90
CA LYS A 62 3.87 -4.07 -13.06
C LYS A 62 2.54 -3.65 -13.70
N ASN A 63 1.60 -3.16 -12.90
CA ASN A 63 0.27 -2.75 -13.34
C ASN A 63 0.14 -1.22 -13.53
N ASN A 64 1.26 -0.51 -13.72
CA ASN A 64 1.31 0.93 -14.00
C ASN A 64 0.69 1.83 -12.91
N TYR A 65 0.79 1.40 -11.66
CA TYR A 65 0.45 2.23 -10.51
C TYR A 65 1.68 2.96 -9.98
N ILE A 66 1.46 4.21 -9.57
CA ILE A 66 2.41 5.02 -8.84
C ILE A 66 1.85 5.31 -7.45
N ILE A 67 2.74 5.48 -6.48
CA ILE A 67 2.31 5.86 -5.15
C ILE A 67 1.94 7.35 -5.14
N TRP A 68 0.72 7.65 -4.70
CA TRP A 68 0.22 9.01 -4.60
C TRP A 68 0.60 9.62 -3.26
N TYR A 69 0.25 8.95 -2.16
CA TYR A 69 0.63 9.36 -0.82
C TYR A 69 0.72 8.16 0.13
N LYS A 70 1.19 8.42 1.34
CA LYS A 70 1.12 7.49 2.47
C LYS A 70 0.53 8.19 3.67
N ASP A 71 -0.24 7.48 4.48
CA ASP A 71 -0.74 7.99 5.74
C ASP A 71 -0.03 7.33 6.95
N ARG A 72 -0.74 7.04 8.05
CA ARG A 72 -0.15 6.39 9.22
C ARG A 72 0.04 4.89 9.06
N SER A 73 -0.71 4.26 8.15
CA SER A 73 -0.72 2.80 7.93
C SER A 73 -0.72 2.41 6.44
N ASP A 74 -1.26 3.29 5.59
CA ASP A 74 -1.62 2.94 4.24
C ASP A 74 -0.65 3.54 3.24
N SER A 75 -0.41 2.78 2.18
CA SER A 75 0.15 3.32 0.94
C SER A 75 -0.98 3.40 -0.07
N VAL A 76 -1.23 4.61 -0.58
CA VAL A 76 -2.27 4.86 -1.56
C VAL A 76 -1.62 5.00 -2.93
N TYR A 77 -2.09 4.18 -3.86
CA TYR A 77 -1.61 4.08 -5.23
C TYR A 77 -2.68 4.56 -6.19
N VAL A 78 -2.24 5.13 -7.30
CA VAL A 78 -3.08 5.61 -8.39
C VAL A 78 -2.53 5.13 -9.72
N LYS A 79 -3.39 4.86 -10.70
CA LYS A 79 -2.94 4.62 -12.07
C LYS A 79 -2.19 5.85 -12.58
N LYS A 80 -1.05 5.61 -13.24
CA LYS A 80 -0.17 6.68 -13.71
C LYS A 80 -0.87 7.68 -14.63
N GLU A 81 -1.78 7.23 -15.50
CA GLU A 81 -2.55 8.10 -16.40
C GLU A 81 -3.79 8.77 -15.77
N PHE A 82 -4.16 8.42 -14.53
CA PHE A 82 -5.40 8.90 -13.93
C PHE A 82 -5.26 10.29 -13.28
N ILE A 83 -4.10 10.59 -12.68
CA ILE A 83 -3.83 11.87 -12.01
C ILE A 83 -2.40 12.32 -12.30
N ASP A 84 -2.25 13.60 -12.61
CA ASP A 84 -0.95 14.26 -12.66
C ASP A 84 -0.45 14.58 -11.26
N ILE A 85 0.47 13.76 -10.73
CA ILE A 85 1.10 14.02 -9.44
C ILE A 85 2.02 15.24 -9.53
N THR A 86 1.60 16.28 -8.80
CA THR A 86 2.29 17.57 -8.68
C THR A 86 3.60 17.47 -7.89
N SER A 87 4.44 18.49 -8.01
CA SER A 87 5.68 18.59 -7.21
C SER A 87 5.41 18.65 -5.71
N TYR A 88 4.29 19.25 -5.30
CA TYR A 88 3.90 19.33 -3.88
C TYR A 88 3.69 17.94 -3.28
N GLU A 89 2.95 17.07 -3.96
CA GLU A 89 2.65 15.71 -3.50
C GLU A 89 3.92 14.85 -3.44
N LYS A 90 4.83 15.01 -4.42
CA LYS A 90 6.13 14.33 -4.41
C LYS A 90 6.96 14.72 -3.19
N ILE A 91 7.02 16.02 -2.86
CA ILE A 91 7.74 16.51 -1.66
C ILE A 91 7.07 15.99 -0.40
N ALA A 92 5.74 16.05 -0.31
CA ALA A 92 4.98 15.53 0.83
C ALA A 92 5.25 14.04 1.05
N LEU A 93 5.28 13.25 -0.02
CA LEU A 93 5.60 11.83 0.01
C LEU A 93 7.04 11.57 0.49
N ILE A 94 8.02 12.35 0.04
CA ILE A 94 9.42 12.24 0.51
C ILE A 94 9.48 12.48 2.01
N LEU A 95 8.95 13.60 2.50
CA LEU A 95 8.92 13.94 3.93
C LEU A 95 8.23 12.85 4.74
N LYS A 96 7.14 12.30 4.21
CA LYS A 96 6.40 11.22 4.85
C LYS A 96 7.19 9.92 4.94
N ASN A 97 7.89 9.53 3.88
CA ASN A 97 8.76 8.35 3.87
C ASN A 97 9.88 8.50 4.91
N THR A 98 10.53 9.67 4.97
CA THR A 98 11.56 9.95 5.98
C THR A 98 10.99 9.83 7.40
N TRP A 99 9.81 10.40 7.66
CA TRP A 99 9.16 10.30 8.96
C TRP A 99 8.84 8.86 9.36
N LEU A 100 8.31 8.05 8.42
CA LEU A 100 8.01 6.63 8.65
C LEU A 100 9.27 5.85 9.00
N GLU A 101 10.36 6.10 8.28
CA GLU A 101 11.63 5.43 8.50
C GLU A 101 12.24 5.79 9.87
N LEU A 102 12.25 7.08 10.22
CA LEU A 102 12.69 7.54 11.55
C LEU A 102 11.85 6.92 12.68
N ARG A 103 10.54 6.79 12.49
CA ARG A 103 9.65 6.16 13.47
C ARG A 103 9.96 4.67 13.66
N ARG A 104 10.34 3.96 12.59
CA ARG A 104 10.77 2.56 12.66
C ARG A 104 12.09 2.41 13.41
N GLN A 105 13.07 3.26 13.13
CA GLN A 105 14.40 3.20 13.78
C GLN A 105 14.34 3.50 15.29
N LYS A 106 13.40 4.35 15.75
CA LYS A 106 13.16 4.57 17.19
C LYS A 106 12.88 3.28 17.97
N ARG A 107 12.36 2.21 17.34
CA ARG A 107 12.19 0.89 17.97
C ARG A 107 13.54 0.26 18.31
N HIS A 108 14.46 0.24 17.34
CA HIS A 108 15.79 -0.35 17.51
C HIS A 108 16.58 0.38 18.61
N PHE A 109 16.47 1.71 18.66
CA PHE A 109 17.11 2.49 19.72
C PHE A 109 16.50 2.27 21.12
N ARG A 110 15.19 2.01 21.21
CA ARG A 110 14.52 1.66 22.49
C ARG A 110 14.83 0.24 22.96
N LEU A 111 14.98 -0.73 22.04
CA LEU A 111 15.32 -2.11 22.37
C LEU A 111 16.80 -2.27 22.73
N SER A 112 17.70 -1.46 22.15
CA SER A 112 19.14 -1.46 22.47
C SER A 112 19.51 -0.88 23.85
N LYS A 113 18.55 -0.29 24.57
CA LYS A 113 18.73 0.30 25.91
C LYS A 113 18.12 -0.54 27.05
N LYS A 114 17.61 -1.74 26.73
CA LYS A 114 17.19 -2.76 27.71
C LYS A 114 18.23 -3.85 27.76
#